data_AF-D8LGS8-F1
#
_entry.id   AF-D8LGS8-F1
#
_cell.length_a   1.000
_cell.length_b   1.000
_cell.length_c   1.000
_cell.angle_alpha   90.00
_cell.angle_beta   90.00
_cell.angle_gamma   90.00
#
_symmetry.space_group_name_H-M   'P 1'
#
loop_
_entity.id
_entity.type
_entity.pdbx_description
1 polymer ?
#
loop_
_entity_poly.entity_id
_entity_poly.type
_entity_poly.pdbx_seq_one_letter_code
_entity_poly.pdbx_strand_id
1 'polypeptide(L)' 'MLGIIVAGYWVGVRFDEPVGRGDGTVRGKRLFECQKGFGGFVRGKNVTSGDFPERPFDELDDDEDEDEI' A
#
# COMPACT_ATOMS: atom_id res chain seq x y z
N MET A 1 -2.55 18.52 -1.67
CA MET A 1 -1.85 18.14 -2.90
C MET A 1 -2.65 17.04 -3.59
N LEU A 2 -3.38 17.37 -4.65
CA LEU A 2 -4.35 16.47 -5.29
C LEU A 2 -3.58 15.48 -6.17
N GLY A 3 -3.31 14.29 -5.64
CA GLY A 3 -2.52 13.25 -6.30
C GLY A 3 -3.08 12.87 -7.66
N ILE A 4 -2.33 13.16 -8.71
CA ILE A 4 -2.62 12.70 -10.07
C ILE A 4 -2.31 11.21 -10.09
N ILE A 5 -3.35 10.37 -10.12
CA ILE A 5 -3.17 9.01 -10.62
C ILE A 5 -2.94 9.11 -12.12
N VAL A 6 -1.72 8.79 -12.54
CA VAL A 6 -1.31 8.74 -13.94
C VAL A 6 -1.87 7.48 -14.61
N ALA A 7 -1.95 7.50 -15.95
CA ALA A 7 -2.50 6.41 -16.74
C ALA A 7 -1.80 5.05 -16.47
N GLY A 8 -2.52 3.97 -16.80
CA GLY A 8 -2.10 2.57 -16.62
C GLY A 8 -2.76 1.90 -15.42
N TYR A 9 -2.37 0.65 -15.18
CA TYR A 9 -2.92 -0.17 -14.10
C TYR A 9 -2.31 0.19 -12.73
N TRP A 10 -3.15 0.03 -11.71
CA TRP A 10 -2.84 0.28 -10.31
C TRP A 10 -3.45 -0.84 -9.47
N VAL A 11 -2.79 -1.17 -8.36
CA VAL A 11 -3.30 -2.08 -7.36
C VAL A 11 -3.69 -1.25 -6.14
N GLY A 12 -4.94 -1.38 -5.70
CA GLY A 12 -5.40 -0.85 -4.43
C GLY A 12 -4.99 -1.80 -3.31
N VAL A 13 -4.26 -1.30 -2.31
CA VAL A 13 -3.79 -2.07 -1.16
C VAL A 13 -4.42 -1.48 0.09
N ARG A 14 -5.03 -2.34 0.91
CA ARG A 14 -5.37 -2.06 2.29
C ARG A 14 -4.21 -2.61 3.13
N PHE A 15 -3.49 -1.72 3.79
CA PHE A 15 -2.42 -2.09 4.72
C PHE A 15 -3.03 -2.54 6.05
N ASP A 16 -2.25 -3.30 6.81
CA ASP A 16 -2.60 -3.73 8.16
C ASP A 16 -2.42 -2.57 9.16
N GLU A 17 -1.58 -1.59 8.79
CA GLU A 17 -1.17 -0.44 9.58
C GLU A 17 -1.37 0.91 8.85
N PRO A 18 -1.38 2.05 9.57
CA PRO A 18 -1.61 3.37 9.00
C PRO A 18 -0.41 3.97 8.23
N VAL A 19 0.27 3.16 7.41
CA VAL A 19 1.46 3.55 6.61
C VAL A 19 1.12 4.08 5.22
N GLY A 20 -0.13 3.95 4.81
CA GLY A 20 -0.67 4.46 3.55
C GLY A 20 -0.95 5.96 3.56
N ARG A 21 -1.32 6.48 2.38
CA ARG A 21 -1.61 7.92 2.18
C ARG A 21 -3.07 8.22 1.87
N GLY A 22 -3.89 7.19 1.67
CA GLY A 22 -5.28 7.30 1.25
C GLY A 22 -6.25 6.57 2.17
N ASP A 23 -7.51 6.64 1.79
CA ASP A 23 -8.68 6.05 2.44
C ASP A 23 -9.49 5.17 1.48
N GLY A 24 -8.84 4.68 0.41
CA GLY A 24 -9.47 3.87 -0.64
C GLY A 24 -10.23 4.67 -1.70
N THR A 25 -10.12 6.01 -1.69
CA THR A 25 -10.76 6.89 -2.69
C THR A 25 -9.77 7.51 -3.67
N VAL A 26 -10.25 7.77 -4.90
CA VAL A 26 -9.53 8.51 -5.95
C VAL A 26 -10.49 9.53 -6.54
N ARG A 27 -10.15 10.82 -6.46
CA ARG A 27 -10.99 11.93 -6.97
C ARG A 27 -12.46 11.83 -6.51
N GLY A 28 -12.65 11.49 -5.22
CA GLY A 28 -13.97 11.35 -4.62
C GLY A 28 -14.71 10.04 -4.92
N LYS A 29 -14.18 9.16 -5.78
CA LYS A 29 -14.73 7.83 -6.02
C LYS A 29 -14.07 6.80 -5.11
N ARG A 30 -14.87 6.07 -4.34
CA ARG A 30 -14.41 4.92 -3.55
C ARG A 30 -14.15 3.73 -4.46
N LEU A 31 -12.95 3.18 -4.38
CA LEU A 31 -12.55 1.97 -5.11
C LEU A 31 -12.45 0.76 -4.17
N PHE A 32 -12.07 0.97 -2.91
CA PHE A 32 -12.10 -0.03 -1.85
C PHE A 32 -12.34 0.62 -0.47
N GLU A 33 -12.65 -0.21 0.52
CA GLU A 33 -12.91 0.23 1.89
C GLU A 33 -11.66 0.09 2.76
N CYS A 34 -11.26 1.20 3.39
CA CYS A 34 -10.28 1.21 4.47
C CYS A 34 -10.39 2.52 5.27
N GLN A 35 -9.74 2.56 6.43
CA GLN A 35 -9.61 3.78 7.23
C GLN A 35 -8.59 4.74 6.58
N LYS A 36 -8.67 6.03 6.91
CA LYS A 36 -7.69 7.02 6.45
C LYS A 36 -6.29 6.63 6.94
N GLY A 37 -5.34 6.57 6.02
CA GLY A 37 -3.96 6.16 6.30
C GLY A 37 -3.72 4.66 6.05
N PHE A 38 -4.75 3.85 5.81
CA PHE A 38 -4.59 2.42 5.54
C PHE A 38 -4.69 2.10 4.05
N GLY A 39 -4.98 3.08 3.19
CA GLY A 39 -5.12 2.89 1.75
C GLY A 39 -3.88 3.31 0.96
N GLY A 40 -3.46 2.47 0.02
CA GLY A 40 -2.44 2.76 -0.99
C GLY A 40 -2.89 2.43 -2.40
N PHE A 41 -2.39 3.18 -3.38
CA PHE A 41 -2.42 2.81 -4.79
C PHE A 41 -0.97 2.70 -5.26
N VAL A 42 -0.56 1.49 -5.65
CA VAL A 42 0.81 1.19 -6.07
C VAL A 42 0.83 0.57 -7.47
N ARG A 43 1.99 0.62 -8.12
CA ARG A 43 2.19 -0.09 -9.39
C ARG A 43 2.31 -1.58 -9.11
N GLY A 44 1.76 -2.42 -10.00
CA GLY A 44 1.77 -3.87 -9.82
C GLY A 44 3.17 -4.46 -9.65
N LYS A 45 4.19 -3.86 -10.26
CA LYS A 45 5.61 -4.28 -10.09
C LYS A 45 6.14 -4.14 -8.65
N ASN A 46 5.45 -3.37 -7.79
CA ASN A 46 5.81 -3.17 -6.38
C ASN A 46 4.88 -3.99 -5.45
N VAL A 47 4.13 -4.96 -5.98
CA VAL A 47 3.22 -5.80 -5.20
C VAL A 47 3.61 -7.24 -5.41
N THR A 48 3.93 -7.92 -4.31
CA THR A 48 4.12 -9.36 -4.28
C THR A 48 2.89 -9.97 -3.63
N SER A 49 2.15 -10.81 -4.37
CA SER A 49 1.03 -11.57 -3.82
C SER A 49 1.53 -12.88 -3.22
N GLY A 50 1.04 -13.25 -2.04
CA GLY A 50 1.44 -14.47 -1.36
C GLY A 50 0.73 -14.64 -0.03
N ASP A 51 1.19 -15.62 0.74
CA ASP A 51 0.74 -15.85 2.11
C ASP A 51 1.55 -14.96 3.06
N PHE A 52 1.03 -13.77 3.32
CA PHE A 52 1.63 -12.76 4.19
C PHE A 52 0.67 -12.48 5.34
N PRO A 53 0.67 -13.30 6.42
CA PRO A 53 -0.15 -13.01 7.60
C PRO A 53 0.33 -11.74 8.28
N GLU A 54 -0.59 -11.05 8.98
CA GLU A 54 -0.27 -9.87 9.80
C GLU A 54 0.86 -10.22 10.79
N ARG A 55 1.91 -9.40 10.82
CA ARG A 55 3.03 -9.52 11.78
C ARG A 55 2.97 -8.36 12.79
N PRO A 56 3.44 -8.55 14.02
CA PRO A 56 3.60 -7.45 14.97
C PRO A 56 4.55 -6.38 14.40
N PHE A 57 4.18 -5.11 14.53
CA PHE A 57 4.95 -3.98 13.99
C PHE A 57 6.39 -3.93 14.51
N ASP A 58 6.59 -4.31 15.77
CA ASP A 58 7.87 -4.35 16.48
C ASP A 58 8.82 -5.46 15.99
N GLU A 59 8.35 -6.34 15.11
CA GLU A 59 9.15 -7.39 14.47
C GLU A 59 9.53 -7.06 13.02
N LEU A 60 9.19 -5.87 12.50
CA LEU A 60 9.41 -5.47 11.10
C LEU A 60 10.74 -4.74 10.84
N ASP A 61 11.66 -4.68 11.80
CA ASP A 61 12.81 -3.76 11.79
C ASP A 61 14.14 -4.33 11.21
N ASP A 62 14.19 -5.49 10.54
CA ASP A 62 15.48 -6.10 10.10
C ASP A 62 15.57 -6.60 8.63
N ASP A 63 14.59 -6.37 7.75
CA ASP A 63 14.70 -6.78 6.32
C ASP A 63 15.23 -5.67 5.39
N GLU A 64 15.79 -4.56 5.93
CA GLU A 64 16.21 -3.39 5.12
C GLU A 64 17.62 -3.46 4.48
N ASP A 65 18.44 -4.51 4.68
CA ASP A 65 19.78 -4.58 4.06
C ASP A 65 20.16 -6.00 3.57
N GLU A 66 19.63 -6.48 2.43
CA GLU A 66 20.27 -7.58 1.69
C GLU A 66 19.93 -7.63 0.17
N ASP A 67 19.75 -6.46 -0.46
CA ASP A 67 20.08 -6.34 -1.90
C ASP A 67 21.61 -6.36 -2.03
N GLU A 68 22.21 -7.57 -1.99
CA GLU A 68 23.61 -7.80 -2.40
C GLU A 68 23.79 -7.30 -3.86
N ILE A 69 24.55 -6.21 -4.02
CA ILE A 69 25.23 -5.83 -5.28
C ILE A 69 26.67 -6.35 -5.23
#